data_AF-A0A7N2R7K2-F1
#
_entry.id   AF-A0A7N2R7K2-F1
#
_cell.length_a   1.000
_cell.length_b   1.000
_cell.length_c   1.000
_cell.angle_alpha   90.00
_cell.angle_beta   90.00
_cell.angle_gamma   90.00
#
_symmetry.space_group_name_H-M   'P 1'
#
loop_
_entity.id
_entity.type
_entity.pdbx_description
1 polymer ?
#
loop_
_entity_poly.entity_id
_entity_poly.type
_entity_poly.pdbx_seq_one_letter_code
_entity_poly.pdbx_strand_id
1 'polypeptide(L)'
;MTNSDETLASRMGDNNVEPPKPGAERDVDGDFLDRALASKWRNEYIVVLFHASWCPFSRSVLPSFETLNSMFPQIEHMTIEQSSAMPRCDAY
;
A
#
# COMPACT_ATOMS: atom_id res chain seq x y z
N MET A 1 13.29 45.10 23.50
CA MET A 1 13.51 43.76 24.07
C MET A 1 12.19 42.99 24.00
N THR A 2 12.28 41.71 23.69
CA THR A 2 11.21 40.70 23.57
C THR A 2 10.28 40.69 24.79
N ASN A 3 9.04 40.18 24.68
CA ASN A 3 8.79 38.77 24.95
C ASN A 3 7.68 38.20 24.06
N SER A 4 8.08 37.22 23.25
CA SER A 4 7.27 36.47 22.30
C SER A 4 6.96 35.08 22.85
N ASP A 5 6.27 34.98 23.98
CA ASP A 5 6.08 33.69 24.68
C ASP A 5 4.64 33.46 25.18
N GLU A 6 3.65 33.72 24.33
CA GLU A 6 2.25 33.32 24.60
C GLU A 6 1.60 32.57 23.42
N THR A 7 2.38 31.92 22.55
CA THR A 7 1.78 31.23 21.39
C THR A 7 2.49 29.93 21.03
N LEU A 8 2.83 29.10 22.02
CA LEU A 8 3.40 27.77 21.75
C LEU A 8 2.82 26.60 22.58
N ALA A 9 1.74 26.79 23.34
CA ALA A 9 1.19 25.71 24.17
C ALA A 9 -0.07 25.01 23.62
N SER A 10 -0.63 25.40 22.47
CA SER A 10 -2.00 24.96 22.11
C SER A 10 -2.17 24.25 20.76
N ARG A 11 -1.16 23.55 20.24
CA ARG A 11 -1.31 22.86 18.93
C ARG A 11 -0.70 21.47 18.80
N MET A 12 -0.51 20.74 19.90
CA MET A 12 -0.50 19.28 19.83
C MET A 12 -1.95 18.79 19.84
N GLY A 13 -2.58 18.81 18.68
CA GLY A 13 -3.75 17.96 18.44
C GLY A 13 -3.29 16.52 18.34
N ASP A 14 -4.07 15.62 18.95
CA ASP A 14 -3.87 14.18 19.00
C ASP A 14 -3.85 13.55 17.59
N ASN A 15 -2.73 13.66 16.89
CA ASN A 15 -2.46 12.86 15.69
C ASN A 15 -1.83 11.54 16.12
N ASN A 16 -2.62 10.69 16.81
CA ASN A 16 -2.37 9.27 16.86
C ASN A 16 -2.67 8.69 15.47
N VAL A 17 -1.81 8.98 14.50
CA VAL A 17 -1.67 8.11 13.33
C VAL A 17 -0.81 6.96 13.81
N GLU A 18 -1.48 5.87 14.22
CA GLU A 18 -0.81 4.61 14.50
C GLU A 18 0.13 4.30 13.31
N PRO A 19 1.42 4.01 13.54
CA PRO A 19 2.33 3.69 12.45
C PRO A 19 1.73 2.53 11.65
N PRO A 20 1.77 2.55 10.31
CA PRO A 20 1.20 1.49 9.50
C PRO A 20 1.85 0.17 9.94
N LYS A 21 1.02 -0.78 10.40
CA LYS A 21 1.47 -2.11 10.79
C LYS A 21 2.34 -2.70 9.67
N PRO A 22 3.61 -3.04 9.94
CA PRO A 22 4.40 -3.81 8.99
C PRO A 22 3.68 -5.14 8.74
N GLY A 23 3.26 -5.39 7.50
CA GLY A 23 2.51 -6.60 7.13
C GLY A 23 1.00 -6.43 6.93
N ALA A 24 0.47 -5.20 6.85
CA ALA A 24 -0.87 -5.00 6.32
C ALA A 24 -0.87 -5.20 4.79
N GLU A 25 -0.98 -6.46 4.37
CA GLU A 25 -1.25 -6.83 2.99
C GLU A 25 -2.57 -6.16 2.57
N ARG A 26 -2.47 -5.10 1.76
CA ARG A 26 -3.65 -4.42 1.22
C ARG A 26 -4.11 -5.24 0.04
N ASP A 27 -5.25 -5.91 0.18
CA ASP A 27 -5.97 -6.49 -0.95
C ASP A 27 -6.41 -5.34 -1.88
N VAL A 28 -5.88 -5.34 -3.09
CA VAL A 28 -6.06 -4.26 -4.06
C VAL A 28 -6.92 -4.78 -5.21
N ASP A 29 -8.07 -4.12 -5.42
CA ASP A 29 -8.93 -4.31 -6.58
C ASP A 29 -8.34 -3.61 -7.83
N GLY A 30 -8.71 -4.05 -9.03
CA GLY A 30 -8.20 -3.54 -10.31
C GLY A 30 -8.41 -2.03 -10.48
N ASP A 31 -9.58 -1.54 -10.09
CA ASP A 31 -9.91 -0.11 -10.12
C ASP A 31 -9.00 0.75 -9.23
N PHE A 32 -8.57 0.20 -8.09
CA PHE A 32 -7.63 0.88 -7.21
C PHE A 32 -6.23 0.90 -7.83
N LEU A 33 -5.80 -0.23 -8.40
CA LEU A 33 -4.51 -0.31 -9.09
C LEU A 33 -4.43 0.74 -10.21
N ASP A 34 -5.46 0.83 -11.05
CA ASP A 34 -5.49 1.78 -12.17
C ASP A 34 -5.37 3.23 -11.70
N ARG A 35 -6.06 3.60 -10.62
CA ARG A 35 -5.93 4.93 -10.02
C ARG A 35 -4.56 5.17 -9.41
N ALA A 36 -3.99 4.17 -8.72
CA ALA A 36 -2.67 4.27 -8.14
C ALA A 36 -1.61 4.50 -9.25
N LEU A 37 -1.66 3.73 -10.33
CA LEU A 37 -0.80 3.88 -11.49
C LEU A 37 -0.99 5.23 -12.20
N ALA A 38 -2.23 5.71 -12.35
CA ALA A 38 -2.52 7.01 -12.96
C ALA A 38 -2.05 8.20 -12.11
N SER A 39 -1.98 8.04 -10.79
CA SER A 39 -1.58 9.09 -9.84
C SER A 39 -0.07 9.21 -9.66
N LYS A 40 0.72 8.24 -10.16
CA LYS A 40 2.17 8.22 -10.01
C LYS A 40 2.87 9.22 -10.92
N TRP A 41 3.81 9.95 -10.33
CA TRP A 41 4.73 10.80 -11.09
C TRP A 41 5.69 9.93 -11.92
N ARG A 42 6.20 10.48 -13.03
CA ARG A 42 6.99 9.74 -14.04
C ARG A 42 8.25 9.00 -13.55
N ASN A 43 8.65 9.19 -12.29
CA ASN A 43 9.86 8.61 -11.70
C ASN A 43 9.59 7.77 -10.44
N GLU A 44 8.33 7.46 -10.12
CA GLU A 44 8.00 6.59 -8.99
C GLU A 44 7.82 5.15 -9.45
N TYR A 45 8.41 4.21 -8.71
CA TYR A 45 8.30 2.78 -8.97
C TYR A 45 7.22 2.16 -8.07
N ILE A 46 6.43 1.27 -8.65
CA ILE A 46 5.51 0.38 -7.94
C ILE A 46 5.90 -1.06 -8.31
N VAL A 47 5.87 -1.95 -7.34
CA VAL A 47 5.97 -3.40 -7.57
C VAL A 47 4.63 -4.03 -7.23
N VAL A 48 4.06 -4.76 -8.19
CA VAL A 48 2.77 -5.44 -8.03
C VAL A 48 2.97 -6.94 -8.13
N LEU A 49 2.51 -7.68 -7.13
CA LEU A 49 2.45 -9.14 -7.15
C LEU A 49 1.02 -9.60 -7.36
N PHE A 50 0.73 -10.14 -8.54
CA PHE A 50 -0.50 -10.88 -8.79
C PHE A 50 -0.36 -12.29 -8.22
N HIS A 51 -1.21 -12.64 -7.27
CA HIS A 51 -1.14 -13.90 -6.55
C HIS A 51 -2.49 -14.62 -6.52
N ALA A 52 -2.46 -15.93 -6.30
CA ALA A 52 -3.65 -16.76 -6.16
C ALA A 52 -3.53 -17.56 -4.86
N SER A 53 -4.43 -17.32 -3.92
CA SER A 53 -4.44 -17.98 -2.60
C SER A 53 -4.52 -19.51 -2.70
N TRP A 54 -5.14 -20.03 -3.76
CA TRP A 54 -5.24 -21.46 -4.05
C TRP A 54 -3.96 -22.07 -4.63
N CYS A 55 -3.04 -21.26 -5.19
CA CYS A 55 -1.86 -21.74 -5.90
C CYS A 55 -0.66 -21.92 -4.94
N PRO A 56 -0.11 -23.14 -4.77
CA PRO A 56 1.03 -23.38 -3.88
C PRO A 56 2.28 -22.57 -4.25
N PHE A 57 2.57 -22.44 -5.55
CA PHE A 57 3.68 -21.61 -6.02
C PHE A 57 3.48 -20.15 -5.61
N SER A 58 2.28 -19.62 -5.82
CA SER A 58 1.96 -18.24 -5.50
C SER A 58 2.10 -17.94 -3.99
N ARG A 59 1.58 -18.83 -3.15
CA ARG A 59 1.77 -18.74 -1.69
C ARG A 59 3.24 -18.81 -1.26
N SER A 60 4.07 -19.57 -1.97
CA SER A 60 5.51 -19.68 -1.65
C SER A 60 6.30 -18.39 -1.95
N VAL A 61 5.78 -17.53 -2.83
CA VAL A 61 6.43 -16.27 -3.23
C VAL A 61 6.10 -15.12 -2.27
N LEU A 62 4.94 -15.14 -1.60
CA LEU A 62 4.49 -14.08 -0.70
C LEU A 62 5.52 -13.69 0.39
N PRO A 63 6.15 -14.62 1.13
CA PRO A 63 7.12 -14.22 2.17
C PRO A 63 8.34 -13.48 1.61
N SER A 64 8.79 -13.85 0.41
CA SER A 64 9.88 -13.14 -0.28
C SER A 64 9.45 -11.73 -0.68
N PHE A 65 8.20 -11.57 -1.12
CA PHE A 65 7.64 -10.27 -1.47
C PHE A 65 7.48 -9.35 -0.25
N GLU A 66 7.00 -9.88 0.88
CA GLU A 66 6.94 -9.16 2.16
C GLU A 66 8.33 -8.72 2.63
N THR A 67 9.32 -9.59 2.48
CA THR A 67 10.73 -9.26 2.78
C THR A 67 11.23 -8.11 1.91
N LEU A 68 10.94 -8.14 0.60
CA LEU A 68 11.27 -7.04 -0.30
C LEU A 68 10.57 -5.74 0.10
N ASN A 69 9.29 -5.80 0.49
CA ASN A 69 8.55 -4.62 0.97
C ASN A 69 9.22 -3.98 2.18
N SER A 70 9.68 -4.81 3.13
CA SER A 70 10.41 -4.30 4.30
C SER A 70 11.79 -3.73 3.94
N MET A 71 12.47 -4.27 2.93
CA MET A 71 13.81 -3.81 2.51
C MET A 71 13.77 -2.52 1.68
N PHE A 72 12.68 -2.29 0.96
CA PHE A 72 12.52 -1.16 0.04
C PHE A 72 11.27 -0.33 0.34
N PRO A 73 11.15 0.27 1.55
CA PRO A 73 9.96 1.03 1.94
C PRO A 73 9.71 2.28 1.09
N GLN A 74 10.68 2.73 0.31
CA GLN A 74 10.55 3.82 -0.65
C GLN A 74 9.83 3.41 -1.95
N ILE A 75 9.67 2.11 -2.19
CA ILE A 75 8.94 1.57 -3.33
C ILE A 75 7.59 1.09 -2.82
N GLU A 76 6.53 1.44 -3.53
CA GLU A 76 5.19 0.99 -3.15
C GLU A 76 4.98 -0.45 -3.63
N HIS A 77 4.69 -1.35 -2.69
CA HIS A 77 4.48 -2.78 -2.95
C HIS A 77 3.00 -3.12 -2.75
N MET A 78 2.39 -3.74 -3.75
CA MET A 78 0.98 -4.16 -3.73
C MET A 78 0.82 -5.63 -4.10
N THR A 79 -0.15 -6.28 -3.48
CA THR A 79 -0.56 -7.66 -3.76
C THR A 79 -1.99 -7.64 -4.28
N ILE A 80 -2.23 -8.36 -5.37
CA ILE A 80 -3.55 -8.45 -6.00
C ILE A 80 -3.94 -9.91 -6.12
N GLU A 81 -5.08 -10.24 -5.52
CA GLU A 81 -5.63 -11.58 -5.58
C GLU A 81 -6.27 -11.84 -6.96
N GLN A 82 -5.99 -13.01 -7.53
CA GLN A 82 -6.33 -13.35 -8.90
C GLN A 82 -7.84 -13.35 -9.17
N SER A 83 -8.68 -13.66 -8.18
CA SER A 83 -10.13 -13.61 -8.34
C SER A 83 -10.67 -12.18 -8.37
N SER A 84 -9.98 -11.23 -7.74
CA SER A 84 -10.28 -9.79 -7.81
C SER A 84 -9.84 -9.16 -9.14
N ALA A 85 -8.80 -9.68 -9.78
CA ALA A 85 -8.29 -9.16 -11.06
C ALA A 85 -9.00 -9.72 -12.31
N MET A 86 -9.83 -10.76 -12.16
CA MET A 86 -10.51 -11.38 -13.29
C MET A 86 -11.74 -10.57 -13.69
N PRO A 87 -11.94 -10.29 -14.99
CA PRO A 87 -13.19 -9.69 -15.45
C PRO A 87 -14.35 -10.60 -15.09
N ARG A 88 -15.36 -10.05 -14.40
CA ARG A 88 -16.59 -10.79 -14.14
C ARG A 88 -17.38 -10.85 -15.45
N CYS A 89 -17.63 -12.07 -15.93
CA CYS A 89 -18.65 -12.28 -16.94
C CYS A 89 -20.01 -12.15 -16.27
N ASP A 90 -20.54 -10.92 -16.22
CA ASP A 90 -21.96 -10.70 -15.99
C ASP A 90 -22.67 -10.96 -17.33
N ALA A 91 -22.81 -12.23 -17.69
CA ALA A 91 -23.59 -12.63 -18.86
C ALA A 91 -25.08 -12.52 -18.51
N TYR A 92 -25.76 -11.54 -19.13
CA TYR A 92 -27.21 -11.54 -19.33
C TYR A 92 -27.50 -11.60 -20.83
#